data_AF-A0A2N5XK67-F1
#
_entry.id   AF-A0A2N5XK67-F1
#
_cell.length_a   1.000
_cell.length_b   1.000
_cell.length_c   1.000
_cell.angle_alpha   90.00
_cell.angle_beta   90.00
_cell.angle_gamma   90.00
#
_symmetry.space_group_name_H-M   'P 1'
#
loop_
_entity.id
_entity.type
_entity.pdbx_description
1 polymer ?
#
loop_
_entity_poly.entity_id
_entity_poly.type
_entity_poly.pdbx_seq_one_letter_code
_entity_poly.pdbx_strand_id
1 'polypeptide(L)'
;MILCRFFYTLVSCVLISLCWSGPSARAESIVADMSDRVIKISSNFTGSNIVVFGMIERDARTVSRGDPYDLVIVVRGENQTLVSRRKERVAGIWVNKKRRLFANAPNFYVMSSTRKLEDIAHPSTLTKMQLGTNYLLMPDGFNPQDKFATYDPFREAALRLKRAKGLYRDDLSSITFLNKAMFRSTVDIPANVEVGKYEVTVHLFRGGSLLHSSSQQLNVTKTGFEQLTYGLSRNHGVIYGILCVILAIFTGWFAGIVFRKN
;
A
#
# COMPACT_ATOMS: atom_id res chain seq x y z
N MET A 1 0.66 31.97 -63.69
CA MET A 1 1.45 30.77 -63.35
C MET A 1 1.95 30.70 -61.89
N ILE A 2 1.83 31.76 -61.08
CA ILE A 2 2.32 31.79 -59.68
C ILE A 2 1.27 31.28 -58.67
N LEU A 3 -0.03 31.56 -58.90
CA LEU A 3 -1.12 31.07 -58.03
C LEU A 3 -1.24 29.54 -57.99
N CYS A 4 -1.00 28.86 -59.12
CA CYS A 4 -1.14 27.40 -59.21
C CYS A 4 -0.02 26.67 -58.45
N ARG A 5 1.20 27.24 -58.41
CA ARG A 5 2.32 26.71 -57.62
C ARG A 5 2.09 26.84 -56.12
N PHE A 6 1.48 27.93 -55.67
CA PHE A 6 1.17 28.16 -54.25
C PHE A 6 0.10 27.20 -53.71
N PHE A 7 -0.87 26.83 -54.57
CA PHE A 7 -1.93 25.90 -54.18
C PHE A 7 -1.39 24.47 -54.00
N TYR A 8 -0.47 24.02 -54.86
CA TYR A 8 0.16 22.69 -54.74
C TYR A 8 1.09 22.58 -53.51
N THR A 9 1.83 23.64 -53.14
CA THR A 9 2.64 23.63 -51.90
C THR A 9 1.79 23.64 -50.64
N LEU A 10 0.66 24.35 -50.62
CA LEU A 10 -0.25 24.36 -49.47
C LEU A 10 -0.95 23.01 -49.27
N VAL A 11 -1.38 22.36 -50.36
CA VAL A 11 -1.97 21.01 -50.31
C VAL A 11 -0.95 19.94 -49.89
N SER A 12 0.31 20.06 -50.33
CA SER A 12 1.39 19.15 -49.93
C SER A 12 1.75 19.27 -48.45
N CYS A 13 1.78 20.48 -47.87
CA CYS A 13 2.00 20.67 -46.44
C CYS A 13 0.87 20.09 -45.57
N VAL A 14 -0.39 20.20 -46.01
CA VAL A 14 -1.54 19.63 -45.28
C VAL A 14 -1.53 18.09 -45.31
N LEU A 15 -1.14 17.46 -46.43
CA LEU A 15 -1.02 16.01 -46.54
C LEU A 15 0.13 15.42 -45.72
N ILE A 16 1.24 16.14 -45.56
CA ILE A 16 2.37 15.74 -44.69
C ILE A 16 1.99 15.87 -43.21
N SER A 17 1.18 16.88 -42.86
CA SER A 17 0.72 17.11 -41.49
C SER A 17 -0.26 16.03 -41.00
N LEU A 18 -1.08 15.46 -41.90
CA LEU A 18 -2.02 14.38 -41.57
C LEU A 18 -1.33 13.00 -41.40
N CYS A 19 -0.16 12.78 -41.99
CA CYS A 19 0.55 11.51 -41.85
C CYS A 19 1.33 11.36 -40.53
N TRP A 20 1.45 12.42 -39.72
CA TRP A 20 2.16 12.36 -38.44
C TRP A 20 1.27 12.00 -37.23
N SER A 21 -0.05 11.87 -37.46
CA SER A 21 -1.00 11.35 -36.46
C SER A 21 -0.94 9.83 -36.41
N GLY A 22 0.25 9.27 -36.16
CA GLY A 22 0.38 7.85 -35.87
C GLY A 22 -0.39 7.52 -34.59
N PRO A 23 -1.23 6.47 -34.56
CA PRO A 23 -1.90 6.05 -33.33
C PRO A 23 -0.83 5.76 -32.28
N SER A 24 -0.96 6.40 -31.12
CA SER A 24 -0.05 6.21 -29.99
C SER A 24 0.02 4.72 -29.68
N ALA A 25 1.19 4.11 -29.89
CA ALA A 25 1.39 2.70 -29.60
C ALA A 25 1.13 2.49 -28.11
N ARG A 26 0.04 1.78 -27.75
CA ARG A 26 -0.19 1.43 -26.36
C ARG A 26 0.84 0.37 -25.96
N ALA A 27 1.79 0.81 -25.15
CA ALA A 27 2.73 -0.06 -24.47
C ALA A 27 1.97 -1.02 -23.53
N GLU A 28 2.56 -2.18 -23.29
CA GLU A 28 2.08 -3.26 -22.42
C GLU A 28 1.48 -2.71 -21.12
N SER A 29 0.23 -3.06 -20.83
CA SER A 29 -0.51 -2.58 -19.66
C SER A 29 -0.73 -3.69 -18.64
N ILE A 30 -0.98 -3.32 -17.40
CA ILE A 30 -1.36 -4.25 -16.33
C ILE A 30 -2.70 -3.83 -15.73
N VAL A 31 -3.59 -4.79 -15.61
CA VAL A 31 -4.87 -4.64 -14.90
C VAL A 31 -4.83 -5.56 -13.69
N ALA A 32 -5.01 -4.99 -12.50
CA ALA A 32 -4.96 -5.71 -11.24
C ALA A 32 -6.16 -5.34 -10.35
N ASP A 33 -6.62 -6.33 -9.58
CA ASP A 33 -7.62 -6.17 -8.53
C ASP A 33 -7.23 -7.03 -7.31
N MET A 34 -8.03 -6.93 -6.25
CA MET A 34 -7.79 -7.62 -4.98
C MET A 34 -9.04 -8.37 -4.51
N SER A 35 -8.85 -9.43 -3.72
CA SER A 35 -9.95 -10.21 -3.13
C SER A 35 -10.88 -9.34 -2.28
N ASP A 36 -10.31 -8.40 -1.53
CA ASP A 36 -11.02 -7.57 -0.57
C ASP A 36 -10.51 -6.14 -0.63
N ARG A 37 -11.42 -5.19 -0.82
CA ARG A 37 -11.11 -3.75 -0.77
C ARG A 37 -11.31 -3.14 0.61
N VAL A 38 -11.92 -3.89 1.54
CA VAL A 38 -12.19 -3.44 2.91
C VAL A 38 -11.84 -4.52 3.91
N ILE A 39 -10.89 -4.23 4.80
CA ILE A 39 -10.52 -5.11 5.92
C ILE A 39 -11.19 -4.60 7.18
N LYS A 40 -11.85 -5.53 7.86
CA LYS A 40 -12.69 -5.28 9.02
C LYS A 40 -11.98 -5.77 10.28
N ILE A 41 -11.51 -4.85 11.12
CA ILE A 41 -10.81 -5.17 12.38
C ILE A 41 -11.83 -5.23 13.51
N SER A 42 -12.00 -6.41 14.09
CA SER A 42 -12.74 -6.66 15.34
C SER A 42 -11.80 -6.79 16.54
N SER A 43 -12.35 -6.85 17.76
CA SER A 43 -11.57 -6.96 19.00
C SER A 43 -10.78 -8.27 19.12
N ASN A 44 -11.13 -9.29 18.33
CA ASN A 44 -10.43 -10.58 18.20
C ASN A 44 -9.68 -10.74 16.87
N PHE A 45 -9.37 -9.64 16.17
CA PHE A 45 -8.65 -9.68 14.90
C PHE A 45 -7.23 -10.25 15.07
N THR A 46 -6.92 -11.30 14.30
CA THR A 46 -5.63 -12.02 14.33
C THR A 46 -4.76 -11.76 13.10
N GLY A 47 -5.22 -10.88 12.20
CA GLY A 47 -4.63 -10.66 10.88
C GLY A 47 -5.60 -11.06 9.77
N SER A 48 -5.27 -10.70 8.54
CA SER A 48 -6.03 -11.06 7.35
C SER A 48 -5.09 -11.20 6.16
N ASN A 49 -5.45 -12.00 5.17
CA ASN A 49 -4.68 -12.14 3.94
C ASN A 49 -5.49 -11.57 2.79
N ILE A 50 -4.87 -10.75 1.97
CA ILE A 50 -5.47 -10.26 0.73
C ILE A 50 -4.79 -10.93 -0.46
N VAL A 51 -5.58 -11.32 -1.44
CA VAL A 51 -5.07 -11.87 -2.70
C VAL A 51 -5.10 -10.78 -3.75
N VAL A 52 -3.93 -10.38 -4.24
CA VAL A 52 -3.79 -9.47 -5.39
C VAL A 52 -3.63 -10.32 -6.63
N PHE A 53 -4.43 -10.08 -7.65
CA PHE A 53 -4.40 -10.82 -8.90
C PHE A 53 -4.59 -9.88 -10.08
N GLY A 54 -4.15 -10.30 -11.25
CA GLY A 54 -4.28 -9.47 -12.43
C GLY A 54 -3.74 -10.14 -13.69
N MET A 55 -3.76 -9.38 -14.76
CA MET A 55 -3.18 -9.78 -16.03
C MET A 55 -2.42 -8.66 -16.73
N ILE A 56 -1.43 -9.08 -17.51
CA ILE A 56 -0.64 -8.26 -18.42
C ILE A 56 -1.31 -8.30 -19.77
N GLU A 57 -1.75 -7.14 -20.24
CA GLU A 57 -2.33 -6.96 -21.57
C GLU A 57 -1.23 -6.56 -22.55
N ARG A 58 -1.22 -7.22 -23.71
CA ARG A 58 -0.27 -6.93 -24.80
C ARG A 58 -1.06 -6.47 -26.01
N ASP A 59 -0.65 -5.35 -26.59
CA ASP A 59 -1.15 -4.93 -27.89
C ASP A 59 -0.54 -5.84 -28.98
N ALA A 60 -1.29 -6.12 -30.05
CA ALA A 60 -0.87 -6.92 -31.20
C ALA A 60 0.38 -6.35 -31.91
N ARG A 61 0.68 -5.07 -31.70
CA ARG A 61 1.88 -4.38 -32.23
C ARG A 61 3.10 -4.47 -31.32
N THR A 62 2.99 -5.15 -30.18
CA THR A 62 4.08 -5.25 -29.21
C THR A 62 5.14 -6.23 -29.67
N VAL A 63 6.32 -5.72 -30.04
CA VAL A 63 7.48 -6.56 -30.36
C VAL A 63 7.85 -7.41 -29.15
N SER A 64 7.99 -8.73 -29.37
CA SER A 64 8.41 -9.64 -28.31
C SER A 64 9.87 -9.37 -27.97
N ARG A 65 10.13 -8.80 -26.78
CA ARG A 65 11.48 -8.75 -26.19
C ARG A 65 11.77 -10.08 -25.50
N GLY A 66 13.04 -10.47 -25.49
CA GLY A 66 13.50 -11.71 -24.83
C GLY A 66 13.39 -11.68 -23.30
N ASP A 67 13.33 -10.50 -22.69
CA ASP A 67 13.28 -10.37 -21.24
C ASP A 67 11.93 -10.80 -20.66
N PRO A 68 11.94 -11.53 -19.53
CA PRO A 68 10.72 -11.89 -18.81
C PRO A 68 10.03 -10.65 -18.22
N TYR A 69 8.73 -10.78 -17.92
CA TYR A 69 8.03 -9.77 -17.13
C TYR A 69 8.38 -9.93 -15.66
N ASP A 70 8.63 -8.80 -15.02
CA ASP A 70 8.81 -8.72 -13.58
C ASP A 70 7.70 -7.89 -12.97
N LEU A 71 7.17 -8.37 -11.86
CA LEU A 71 6.16 -7.66 -11.09
C LEU A 71 6.71 -7.29 -9.72
N VAL A 72 6.34 -6.10 -9.27
CA VAL A 72 6.52 -5.63 -7.90
C VAL A 72 5.18 -5.11 -7.39
N ILE A 73 4.64 -5.74 -6.37
CA ILE A 73 3.40 -5.35 -5.70
C ILE A 73 3.78 -4.67 -4.39
N VAL A 74 3.25 -3.47 -4.15
CA VAL A 74 3.50 -2.70 -2.93
C VAL A 74 2.17 -2.42 -2.24
N VAL A 75 2.08 -2.75 -0.97
CA VAL A 75 0.99 -2.33 -0.09
C VAL A 75 1.54 -1.30 0.88
N ARG A 76 1.07 -0.06 0.77
CA ARG A 76 1.52 1.08 1.56
C ARG A 76 0.34 1.70 2.29
N GLY A 77 0.47 1.91 3.60
CA GLY A 77 -0.49 2.71 4.35
C GLY A 77 -0.13 4.19 4.38
N GLU A 78 -0.98 5.00 5.02
CA GLU A 78 -0.77 6.45 5.13
C GLU A 78 0.59 6.83 5.72
N ASN A 79 1.13 7.93 5.22
CA ASN A 79 2.40 8.50 5.67
C ASN A 79 2.20 9.23 7.00
N GLN A 80 3.06 8.92 7.97
CA GLN A 80 3.07 9.54 9.29
C GLN A 80 4.47 10.01 9.70
N THR A 81 4.51 10.90 10.68
CA THR A 81 5.76 11.31 11.32
C THR A 81 6.21 10.22 12.28
N LEU A 82 7.32 9.57 11.96
CA LEU A 82 7.90 8.51 12.78
C LEU A 82 9.00 9.06 13.68
N VAL A 83 8.91 8.79 14.98
CA VAL A 83 9.91 9.22 15.97
C VAL A 83 10.74 8.04 16.42
N SER A 84 12.02 8.02 16.04
CA SER A 84 12.98 7.03 16.54
C SER A 84 13.67 7.57 17.78
N ARG A 85 13.65 6.80 18.88
CA ARG A 85 14.24 7.20 20.17
C ARG A 85 15.31 6.21 20.59
N ARG A 86 16.44 6.71 21.09
CA ARG A 86 17.51 5.91 21.66
C ARG A 86 17.50 6.02 23.18
N LYS A 87 17.35 4.87 23.84
CA LYS A 87 17.55 4.73 25.28
C LYS A 87 19.03 4.67 25.60
N GLU A 88 19.45 5.40 26.62
CA GLU A 88 20.80 5.32 27.20
C GLU A 88 20.66 5.14 28.71
N ARG A 89 21.60 4.42 29.32
CA ARG A 89 21.63 4.24 30.77
C ARG A 89 22.38 5.42 31.39
N VAL A 90 21.72 6.17 32.25
CA VAL A 90 22.29 7.32 32.97
C VAL A 90 22.01 7.10 34.45
N ALA A 91 23.05 7.17 35.29
CA ALA A 91 22.92 6.97 36.74
C ALA A 91 22.10 5.72 37.13
N GLY A 92 22.33 4.59 36.45
CA GLY A 92 21.65 3.31 36.73
C GLY A 92 20.27 3.13 36.08
N ILE A 93 19.61 4.21 35.63
CA ILE A 93 18.26 4.17 35.01
C ILE A 93 18.30 4.32 33.49
N TRP A 94 17.31 3.76 32.79
CA TRP A 94 17.17 3.90 31.34
C TRP A 94 16.36 5.14 30.99
N VAL A 95 16.96 6.07 30.24
CA VAL A 95 16.31 7.32 29.82
C VAL A 95 16.35 7.45 28.30
N ASN A 96 15.29 8.02 27.72
CA ASN A 96 15.24 8.35 26.28
C ASN A 96 16.07 9.62 26.04
N LYS A 97 17.36 9.47 25.76
CA LYS A 97 18.29 10.61 25.69
C LYS A 97 18.31 11.29 24.32
N LYS A 98 18.18 10.51 23.24
CA LYS A 98 18.25 11.03 21.87
C LYS A 98 17.02 10.64 21.07
N ARG A 99 16.60 11.50 20.15
CA ARG A 99 15.49 11.26 19.23
C ARG A 99 15.80 11.80 17.84
N ARG A 100 15.28 11.14 16.81
CA ARG A 100 15.29 11.56 15.41
C ARG A 100 13.85 11.50 14.89
N LEU A 101 13.46 12.49 14.10
CA LEU A 101 12.14 12.54 13.46
C LEU A 101 12.31 12.19 11.99
N PHE A 102 11.49 11.28 11.50
CA PHE A 102 11.38 10.95 10.08
C PHE A 102 10.02 11.40 9.59
N ALA A 103 10.01 12.33 8.64
CA ALA A 103 8.80 12.72 7.94
C ALA A 103 8.47 11.69 6.86
N ASN A 104 7.18 11.58 6.50
CA ASN A 104 6.69 10.73 5.42
C ASN A 104 7.03 9.23 5.53
N ALA A 105 7.11 8.70 6.74
CA ALA A 105 7.28 7.26 6.93
C ALA A 105 5.91 6.56 6.85
N PRO A 106 5.69 5.59 5.97
CA PRO A 106 4.42 4.88 5.90
C PRO A 106 4.14 4.13 7.20
N ASN A 107 2.89 4.10 7.66
CA ASN A 107 2.56 3.36 8.89
C ASN A 107 2.77 1.84 8.73
N PHE A 108 2.56 1.34 7.52
CA PHE A 108 2.67 -0.04 7.05
C PHE A 108 3.26 -0.07 5.64
N TYR A 109 4.13 -1.05 5.38
CA TYR A 109 4.75 -1.25 4.08
C TYR A 109 5.07 -2.72 3.86
N VAL A 110 4.43 -3.34 2.88
CA VAL A 110 4.79 -4.69 2.43
C VAL A 110 5.02 -4.66 0.93
N MET A 111 6.13 -5.23 0.50
CA MET A 111 6.43 -5.39 -0.92
C MET A 111 6.53 -6.86 -1.25
N SER A 112 5.96 -7.27 -2.38
CA SER A 112 6.13 -8.58 -2.98
C SER A 112 6.76 -8.43 -4.36
N SER A 113 7.73 -9.28 -4.71
CA SER A 113 8.38 -9.23 -6.02
C SER A 113 8.46 -10.59 -6.70
N THR A 114 8.65 -10.61 -8.01
CA THR A 114 8.87 -11.85 -8.77
C THR A 114 10.29 -12.40 -8.56
N ARG A 115 11.28 -11.50 -8.54
CA ARG A 115 12.72 -11.79 -8.37
C ARG A 115 13.33 -10.81 -7.38
N LYS A 116 14.64 -10.94 -7.11
CA LYS A 116 15.36 -9.95 -6.31
C LYS A 116 15.27 -8.58 -6.97
N LEU A 117 15.16 -7.52 -6.16
CA LEU A 117 14.94 -6.17 -6.70
C LEU A 117 16.07 -5.70 -7.60
N GLU A 118 17.32 -6.06 -7.26
CA GLU A 118 18.49 -5.68 -8.04
C GLU A 118 18.49 -6.29 -9.45
N ASP A 119 17.79 -7.42 -9.65
CA ASP A 119 17.64 -8.08 -10.95
C ASP A 119 16.46 -7.50 -11.76
N ILE A 120 15.53 -6.80 -11.10
CA ILE A 120 14.31 -6.23 -11.72
C ILE A 120 14.58 -4.85 -12.29
N ALA A 121 15.24 -3.97 -11.52
CA ALA A 121 15.49 -2.59 -11.90
C ALA A 121 16.74 -2.01 -11.24
N HIS A 122 17.31 -0.98 -11.85
CA HIS A 122 18.48 -0.29 -11.31
C HIS A 122 18.16 0.35 -9.94
N PRO A 123 19.11 0.38 -8.97
CA PRO A 123 18.89 0.95 -7.64
C PRO A 123 18.37 2.39 -7.62
N SER A 124 18.70 3.20 -8.62
CA SER A 124 18.16 4.57 -8.76
C SER A 124 16.65 4.57 -9.04
N THR A 125 16.16 3.65 -9.87
CA THR A 125 14.72 3.48 -10.15
C THR A 125 14.00 2.96 -8.91
N LEU A 126 14.56 1.94 -8.25
CA LEU A 126 14.01 1.39 -7.00
C LEU A 126 13.89 2.47 -5.92
N THR A 127 14.91 3.31 -5.78
CA THR A 127 14.93 4.45 -4.85
C THR A 127 13.88 5.50 -5.20
N LYS A 128 13.80 5.89 -6.47
CA LYS A 128 12.83 6.89 -6.95
C LYS A 128 11.39 6.44 -6.70
N MET A 129 11.13 5.15 -6.91
CA MET A 129 9.82 4.53 -6.71
C MET A 129 9.60 4.04 -5.27
N GLN A 130 10.63 4.07 -4.43
CA GLN A 130 10.61 3.58 -3.05
C GLN A 130 10.16 2.10 -2.96
N LEU A 131 10.74 1.25 -3.81
CA LEU A 131 10.48 -0.18 -3.89
C LEU A 131 11.48 -0.93 -3.02
N GLY A 132 11.00 -1.54 -1.95
CA GLY A 132 11.78 -2.23 -0.93
C GLY A 132 11.97 -1.38 0.33
N THR A 133 11.97 -2.04 1.50
CA THR A 133 12.10 -1.33 2.80
C THR A 133 13.39 -0.51 2.92
N ASN A 134 14.46 -0.93 2.25
CA ASN A 134 15.75 -0.21 2.24
C ASN A 134 15.73 1.04 1.34
N TYR A 135 14.82 1.10 0.37
CA TYR A 135 14.68 2.18 -0.60
C TYR A 135 13.60 3.20 -0.21
N LEU A 136 12.92 2.98 0.93
CA LEU A 136 11.97 3.94 1.49
C LEU A 136 12.67 5.25 1.86
N LEU A 137 12.16 6.34 1.28
CA LEU A 137 12.59 7.69 1.62
C LEU A 137 11.95 8.08 2.95
N MET A 138 12.79 8.32 3.95
CA MET A 138 12.39 8.78 5.28
C MET A 138 13.18 10.05 5.59
N PRO A 139 12.84 11.19 4.94
CA PRO A 139 13.55 12.45 5.17
C PRO A 139 13.50 12.86 6.64
N ASP A 140 14.55 13.51 7.12
CA ASP A 140 14.52 14.07 8.46
C ASP A 140 13.41 15.15 8.57
N GLY A 141 12.64 15.09 9.66
CA GLY A 141 11.51 15.99 9.88
C GLY A 141 11.91 17.45 10.16
N PHE A 142 13.16 17.71 10.53
CA PHE A 142 13.71 19.05 10.75
C PHE A 142 14.53 19.55 9.55
N ASN A 143 15.18 18.65 8.80
CA ASN A 143 15.88 19.00 7.56
C ASN A 143 15.42 18.12 6.39
N PRO A 144 14.38 18.53 5.64
CA PRO A 144 13.83 17.75 4.53
C PRO A 144 14.78 17.52 3.35
N GLN A 145 15.90 18.25 3.29
CA GLN A 145 16.94 18.06 2.26
C GLN A 145 17.85 16.86 2.58
N ASP A 146 17.91 16.45 3.86
CA ASP A 146 18.61 15.25 4.30
C ASP A 146 17.71 14.02 4.07
N LYS A 147 17.65 13.61 2.80
CA LYS A 147 16.90 12.42 2.35
C LYS A 147 17.72 11.13 2.51
N PHE A 148 19.05 11.26 2.66
CA PHE A 148 20.02 10.17 2.64
C PHE A 148 21.24 10.48 3.51
N ALA A 149 21.14 10.27 4.81
CA ALA A 149 22.32 9.84 5.52
C ALA A 149 22.58 8.37 5.12
N THR A 150 23.64 8.12 4.35
CA THR A 150 24.07 6.79 3.85
C THR A 150 24.12 5.72 4.96
N TYR A 151 24.26 6.15 6.22
CA TYR A 151 24.07 5.33 7.41
C TYR A 151 23.47 6.20 8.54
N ASP A 152 22.15 6.08 8.77
CA ASP A 152 21.48 6.67 9.94
C ASP A 152 21.10 5.55 10.93
N PRO A 153 21.78 5.43 12.08
CA PRO A 153 21.48 4.40 13.07
C PRO A 153 20.06 4.50 13.64
N PHE A 154 19.44 5.70 13.62
CA PHE A 154 18.05 5.86 14.04
C PHE A 154 17.07 5.29 13.01
N ARG A 155 17.40 5.39 11.72
CA ARG A 155 16.59 4.84 10.62
C ARG A 155 16.66 3.32 10.65
N GLU A 156 17.84 2.75 10.76
CA GLU A 156 18.02 1.30 10.84
C GLU A 156 17.32 0.71 12.07
N ALA A 157 17.44 1.37 13.23
CA ALA A 157 16.73 0.96 14.42
C ALA A 157 15.20 1.02 14.23
N ALA A 158 14.68 2.04 13.56
CA ALA A 158 13.26 2.19 13.26
C ALA A 158 12.77 1.10 12.30
N LEU A 159 13.49 0.86 11.20
CA LEU A 159 13.19 -0.21 10.23
C LEU A 159 13.22 -1.58 10.92
N ARG A 160 14.24 -1.86 11.74
CA ARG A 160 14.34 -3.10 12.50
C ARG A 160 13.13 -3.33 13.42
N LEU A 161 12.69 -2.30 14.15
CA LEU A 161 11.52 -2.39 15.02
C LEU A 161 10.21 -2.56 14.24
N LYS A 162 10.07 -1.90 13.09
CA LYS A 162 8.89 -2.06 12.20
C LYS A 162 8.85 -3.46 11.57
N ARG A 163 10.00 -4.01 11.16
CA ARG A 163 10.14 -5.39 10.65
C ARG A 163 9.82 -6.42 11.73
N ALA A 164 10.34 -6.23 12.95
CA ALA A 164 10.04 -7.12 14.08
C ALA A 164 8.55 -7.16 14.43
N LYS A 165 7.81 -6.07 14.14
CA LYS A 165 6.36 -5.98 14.29
C LYS A 165 5.58 -6.51 13.07
N GLY A 166 6.24 -6.96 12.01
CA GLY A 166 5.60 -7.41 10.76
C GLY A 166 4.98 -6.28 9.93
N LEU A 167 5.17 -5.01 10.32
CA LEU A 167 4.59 -3.87 9.61
C LEU A 167 5.37 -3.51 8.35
N TYR A 168 6.65 -3.86 8.31
CA TYR A 168 7.59 -3.58 7.23
C TYR A 168 8.17 -4.91 6.76
N ARG A 169 7.98 -5.26 5.48
CA ARG A 169 8.42 -6.56 4.96
C ARG A 169 8.66 -6.51 3.46
N ASP A 170 9.68 -7.24 3.02
CA ASP A 170 10.03 -7.45 1.61
C ASP A 170 9.96 -8.95 1.32
N ASP A 171 8.88 -9.37 0.68
CA ASP A 171 8.63 -10.75 0.27
C ASP A 171 9.16 -10.96 -1.15
N LEU A 172 10.38 -11.45 -1.24
CA LEU A 172 11.03 -11.72 -2.52
C LEU A 172 10.53 -13.03 -3.11
N SER A 173 10.27 -13.05 -4.42
CA SER A 173 9.80 -14.23 -5.15
C SER A 173 8.50 -14.85 -4.62
N SER A 174 7.61 -14.00 -4.10
CA SER A 174 6.28 -14.40 -3.59
C SER A 174 5.17 -14.34 -4.66
N ILE A 175 5.43 -13.67 -5.79
CA ILE A 175 4.45 -13.55 -6.88
C ILE A 175 4.47 -14.82 -7.73
N THR A 176 3.31 -15.45 -7.87
CA THR A 176 3.12 -16.65 -8.69
C THR A 176 2.46 -16.29 -10.01
N PHE A 177 3.10 -16.65 -11.12
CA PHE A 177 2.49 -16.58 -12.45
C PHE A 177 1.65 -17.83 -12.70
N LEU A 178 0.36 -17.64 -12.98
CA LEU A 178 -0.56 -18.72 -13.36
C LEU A 178 -0.38 -19.08 -14.85
N ASN A 179 -0.03 -18.08 -15.67
CA ASN A 179 0.36 -18.25 -17.06
C ASN A 179 1.31 -17.10 -17.47
N LYS A 180 1.61 -16.94 -18.77
CA LYS A 180 2.52 -15.89 -19.27
C LYS A 180 2.02 -14.45 -19.07
N ALA A 181 0.76 -14.26 -18.72
CA ALA A 181 0.11 -12.95 -18.58
C ALA A 181 -0.59 -12.76 -17.22
N MET A 182 -1.05 -13.82 -16.56
CA MET A 182 -1.81 -13.78 -15.32
C MET A 182 -0.92 -14.08 -14.11
N PHE A 183 -1.14 -13.33 -13.04
CA PHE A 183 -0.40 -13.49 -11.80
C PHE A 183 -1.33 -13.45 -10.59
N ARG A 184 -0.83 -13.99 -9.48
CA ARG A 184 -1.43 -13.94 -8.16
C ARG A 184 -0.34 -13.74 -7.12
N SER A 185 -0.62 -12.92 -6.12
CA SER A 185 0.20 -12.76 -4.92
C SER A 185 -0.70 -12.71 -3.70
N THR A 186 -0.26 -13.31 -2.60
CA THR A 186 -0.95 -13.20 -1.32
C THR A 186 -0.15 -12.24 -0.45
N VAL A 187 -0.82 -11.26 0.16
CA VAL A 187 -0.20 -10.30 1.07
C VAL A 187 -0.85 -10.45 2.43
N ASP A 188 -0.02 -10.73 3.44
CA ASP A 188 -0.52 -10.88 4.82
C ASP A 188 -0.53 -9.53 5.53
N ILE A 189 -1.67 -9.22 6.13
CA ILE A 189 -1.90 -8.03 6.97
C ILE A 189 -1.88 -8.49 8.43
N PRO A 190 -0.91 -8.02 9.23
CA PRO A 190 -0.77 -8.46 10.62
C PRO A 190 -1.85 -7.87 11.53
N ALA A 191 -2.08 -8.51 12.67
CA ALA A 191 -3.09 -8.09 13.66
C ALA A 191 -2.89 -6.67 14.22
N ASN A 192 -1.65 -6.16 14.19
CA ASN A 192 -1.25 -4.87 14.74
C ASN A 192 -1.27 -3.72 13.70
N VAL A 193 -1.93 -3.93 12.56
CA VAL A 193 -2.14 -2.91 11.54
C VAL A 193 -3.05 -1.80 12.08
N GLU A 194 -2.80 -0.56 11.67
CA GLU A 194 -3.58 0.60 12.08
C GLU A 194 -4.84 0.77 11.20
N VAL A 195 -5.89 1.36 11.74
CA VAL A 195 -7.09 1.74 10.96
C VAL A 195 -6.73 2.92 10.06
N GLY A 196 -7.14 2.89 8.79
CA GLY A 196 -6.81 3.94 7.84
C GLY A 196 -6.93 3.52 6.38
N LYS A 197 -6.46 4.37 5.48
CA LYS A 197 -6.40 4.10 4.05
C LYS A 197 -5.05 3.51 3.66
N TYR A 198 -5.09 2.56 2.74
CA TYR A 198 -3.95 1.87 2.20
C TYR A 198 -4.05 1.88 0.69
N GLU A 199 -2.91 1.87 0.02
CA GLU A 199 -2.78 1.79 -1.42
C GLU A 199 -2.04 0.49 -1.77
N VAL A 200 -2.62 -0.28 -2.68
CA VAL A 200 -2.01 -1.46 -3.29
C VAL A 200 -1.63 -1.08 -4.71
N THR A 201 -0.34 -1.01 -5.01
CA THR A 201 0.18 -0.67 -6.33
C THR A 201 0.93 -1.85 -6.93
N VAL A 202 0.56 -2.22 -8.14
CA VAL A 202 1.26 -3.24 -8.94
C VAL A 202 2.08 -2.55 -10.02
N HIS A 203 3.38 -2.74 -10.00
CA HIS A 203 4.32 -2.22 -10.98
C HIS A 203 4.75 -3.33 -11.95
N LEU A 204 4.59 -3.08 -13.24
CA LEU A 204 5.03 -3.96 -14.33
C LEU A 204 6.39 -3.49 -14.85
N PHE A 205 7.38 -4.35 -14.76
CA PHE A 205 8.73 -4.13 -15.24
C PHE A 205 9.09 -5.09 -16.37
N ARG A 206 10.00 -4.62 -17.23
CA ARG A 206 10.65 -5.46 -18.25
C ARG A 206 12.01 -4.88 -18.60
N GLY A 207 13.05 -5.72 -18.55
CA GLY A 207 14.42 -5.32 -18.90
C GLY A 207 14.90 -4.08 -18.13
N GLY A 208 14.62 -4.00 -16.82
CA GLY A 208 15.03 -2.86 -16.00
C GLY A 208 14.11 -1.63 -16.04
N SER A 209 13.13 -1.60 -16.95
CA SER A 209 12.28 -0.43 -17.21
C SER A 209 10.86 -0.64 -16.72
N LEU A 210 10.27 0.40 -16.11
CA LEU A 210 8.85 0.41 -15.74
C LEU A 210 7.99 0.59 -16.98
N LEU A 211 7.05 -0.33 -17.21
CA LEU A 211 6.11 -0.29 -18.33
C LEU A 211 4.77 0.34 -17.93
N HIS A 212 4.19 -0.14 -16.83
CA HIS A 212 2.89 0.33 -16.36
C HIS A 212 2.75 0.16 -14.84
N SER A 213 1.79 0.86 -14.24
CA SER A 213 1.46 0.71 -12.82
C SER A 213 -0.05 0.80 -12.61
N SER A 214 -0.60 -0.10 -11.80
CA SER A 214 -2.02 -0.12 -11.44
C SER A 214 -2.15 0.03 -9.94
N SER A 215 -2.85 1.08 -9.48
CA SER A 215 -3.11 1.33 -8.05
C SER A 215 -4.57 1.06 -7.72
N GLN A 216 -4.80 0.43 -6.57
CA GLN A 216 -6.11 0.19 -5.99
C GLN A 216 -6.12 0.62 -4.52
N GLN A 217 -7.26 1.11 -4.04
CA GLN A 217 -7.42 1.52 -2.64
C GLN A 217 -7.90 0.36 -1.78
N LEU A 218 -7.30 0.22 -0.60
CA LEU A 218 -7.66 -0.74 0.44
C LEU A 218 -7.99 0.04 1.71
N ASN A 219 -9.20 -0.14 2.24
CA ASN A 219 -9.63 0.53 3.46
C ASN A 219 -9.61 -0.44 4.63
N VAL A 220 -8.86 -0.10 5.68
CA VAL A 220 -8.88 -0.85 6.93
C VAL A 220 -9.77 -0.10 7.91
N THR A 221 -10.88 -0.69 8.29
CA THR A 221 -11.88 -0.08 9.18
C THR A 221 -12.15 -0.95 10.39
N LYS A 222 -12.48 -0.32 11.52
CA LYS A 222 -12.93 -1.05 12.71
C LYS A 222 -14.38 -1.48 12.52
N THR A 223 -14.69 -2.74 12.84
CA THR A 223 -16.06 -3.25 12.82
C THR A 223 -16.39 -4.05 14.06
N GLY A 224 -17.63 -4.00 14.52
CA GLY A 224 -18.13 -4.90 15.56
C GLY A 224 -19.44 -4.42 16.17
N PHE A 225 -19.96 -5.23 17.09
CA PHE A 225 -21.06 -4.87 17.99
C PHE A 225 -20.80 -3.54 18.70
N GLU A 226 -19.53 -3.24 18.99
CA GLU A 226 -19.07 -1.95 19.53
C GLU A 226 -19.45 -0.75 18.66
N GLN A 227 -19.46 -0.86 17.32
CA GLN A 227 -19.87 0.23 16.42
C GLN A 227 -21.39 0.44 16.48
N LEU A 228 -22.17 -0.64 16.63
CA LEU A 228 -23.62 -0.57 16.82
C LEU A 228 -23.96 0.04 18.19
N THR A 229 -23.32 -0.41 19.27
CA THR A 229 -23.47 0.15 20.62
C THR A 229 -23.02 1.61 20.66
N TYR A 230 -21.87 1.93 20.06
CA TYR A 230 -21.34 3.29 19.99
C TYR A 230 -22.27 4.21 19.20
N GLY A 231 -22.71 3.77 18.01
CA GLY A 231 -23.65 4.50 17.17
C GLY A 231 -25.01 4.70 17.82
N LEU A 232 -25.57 3.67 18.45
CA LEU A 232 -26.82 3.77 19.23
C LEU A 232 -26.66 4.73 20.41
N SER A 233 -25.54 4.68 21.13
CA SER A 233 -25.29 5.57 22.27
C SER A 233 -25.11 7.05 21.87
N ARG A 234 -24.47 7.33 20.73
CA ARG A 234 -24.17 8.70 20.28
C ARG A 234 -25.29 9.34 19.48
N ASN A 235 -25.90 8.60 18.55
CA ASN A 235 -26.94 9.13 17.67
C ASN A 235 -28.35 8.96 18.27
N HIS A 236 -28.55 7.97 19.15
CA HIS A 236 -29.86 7.65 19.75
C HIS A 236 -29.74 7.32 21.25
N GLY A 237 -29.03 8.16 22.01
CA GLY A 237 -28.70 7.90 23.41
C GLY A 237 -29.89 7.58 24.32
N VAL A 238 -31.07 8.17 24.05
CA VAL A 238 -32.31 7.90 24.78
C VAL A 238 -32.80 6.46 24.57
N ILE A 239 -32.83 5.99 23.32
CA ILE A 239 -33.25 4.63 22.96
C ILE A 239 -32.29 3.62 23.59
N TYR A 240 -30.99 3.90 23.52
CA TYR A 240 -29.96 3.08 24.15
C TYR A 240 -30.15 2.99 25.68
N GLY A 241 -30.42 4.11 26.34
CA GLY A 241 -30.71 4.14 27.78
C GLY A 241 -31.93 3.30 28.18
N ILE A 242 -33.03 3.41 27.44
CA ILE A 242 -34.24 2.61 27.67
C ILE A 242 -33.94 1.11 27.50
N LEU A 243 -33.23 0.74 26.44
CA LEU A 243 -32.80 -0.64 26.20
C LEU A 243 -31.98 -1.19 27.37
N CYS A 244 -31.03 -0.41 27.90
CA CYS A 244 -30.23 -0.79 29.06
C CYS A 244 -31.08 -1.00 30.33
N VAL A 245 -32.05 -0.13 30.60
CA VAL A 245 -32.96 -0.27 31.75
C VAL A 245 -33.81 -1.53 31.63
N ILE A 246 -34.38 -1.78 30.45
CA ILE A 246 -35.16 -3.00 30.17
C ILE A 246 -34.27 -4.24 30.39
N LEU A 247 -33.05 -4.25 29.86
CA LEU A 247 -32.09 -5.34 30.03
C LEU A 247 -31.75 -5.57 31.51
N ALA A 248 -31.55 -4.50 32.28
CA ALA A 248 -31.29 -4.58 33.72
C ALA A 248 -32.48 -5.18 34.49
N ILE A 249 -33.71 -4.76 34.17
CA ILE A 249 -34.93 -5.32 34.77
C ILE A 249 -35.06 -6.80 34.43
N PHE A 250 -34.89 -7.18 33.16
CA PHE A 250 -34.93 -8.57 32.72
C PHE A 250 -33.86 -9.43 33.39
N THR A 251 -32.63 -8.92 33.50
CA THR A 251 -31.51 -9.64 34.12
C THR A 251 -31.74 -9.81 35.63
N GLY A 252 -32.25 -8.78 36.31
CA GLY A 252 -32.61 -8.86 37.72
C GLY A 252 -33.76 -9.85 37.98
N TRP A 253 -34.79 -9.84 37.14
CA TRP A 253 -35.88 -10.81 37.20
C TRP A 253 -35.40 -12.24 36.92
N PHE A 254 -34.56 -12.42 35.90
CA PHE A 254 -34.00 -13.72 35.54
C PHE A 254 -33.08 -14.29 36.62
N ALA A 255 -32.19 -13.47 37.18
CA ALA A 255 -31.38 -13.84 38.34
C ALA A 255 -32.28 -14.23 39.53
N GLY A 256 -33.35 -13.47 39.77
CA GLY A 256 -34.36 -13.79 40.76
C GLY A 256 -35.00 -15.17 40.57
N ILE A 257 -35.26 -15.59 39.32
CA ILE A 257 -35.81 -16.92 39.01
C ILE A 257 -34.77 -18.03 39.20
N VAL A 258 -33.55 -17.83 38.71
CA VAL A 258 -32.48 -18.85 38.75
C VAL A 258 -31.96 -19.07 40.17
N PHE A 259 -31.85 -18.00 40.98
CA PHE A 259 -31.42 -18.08 42.37
C PHE A 259 -32.58 -18.27 43.36
N ARG A 260 -33.82 -18.42 42.89
CA ARG A 260 -34.94 -18.86 43.74
C ARG A 260 -34.73 -20.33 44.09
N LYS A 261 -33.95 -20.56 45.15
CA LYS A 261 -33.78 -21.85 45.79
C LYS A 261 -35.14 -22.32 46.31
N ASN A 262 -35.46 -23.59 46.07
CA ASN A 262 -36.45 -24.31 46.88
C ASN A 262 -36.01 -24.30 48.35
#